data_AF-A0A0N1R0J2-F1
#
_entry.id   AF-A0A0N1R0J2-F1
#
_cell.length_a   1.000
_cell.length_b   1.000
_cell.length_c   1.000
_cell.angle_alpha   90.00
_cell.angle_beta   90.00
_cell.angle_gamma   90.00
#
_symmetry.space_group_name_H-M   'P 1'
#
loop_
_entity.id
_entity.type
_entity.pdbx_description
1 polymer ?
#
loop_
_entity_poly.entity_id
_entity_poly.type
_entity_poly.pdbx_seq_one_letter_code
_entity_poly.pdbx_strand_id
1 'polypeptide(L)'
;MSDRFSLHLQTDIPTTHFHRGSASEGRAVLTSKTVKDFMLQKLNSLDIKGNASKDPAYARQTCEAILAAVYSNNKDQCCKLLISKGISITPFLKEIGEAAQNAGLPGEMKNGVFTPGGAGANPFVVPLIAAASIKYPHMFINHNQQVSFKAHAEKIVMKEVTPLFNKGTMPTPQQFQLTIENIANKYLQNAS
;
A
#
# COMPACT_ATOMS: atom_id res chain seq x y z
N MET A 1 -54.69 -58.69 -28.95
CA MET A 1 -55.01 -59.06 -27.56
C MET A 1 -53.74 -59.58 -26.92
N SER A 2 -53.21 -59.09 -25.81
CA SER A 2 -53.36 -57.89 -24.99
C SER A 2 -52.11 -57.85 -24.10
N ASP A 3 -51.59 -56.64 -23.88
CA ASP A 3 -50.82 -56.13 -22.75
C ASP A 3 -50.07 -57.09 -21.80
N ARG A 4 -48.77 -56.81 -21.57
CA ARG A 4 -48.33 -56.11 -20.33
C ARG A 4 -46.80 -55.87 -20.27
N PHE A 5 -46.43 -54.58 -20.15
CA PHE A 5 -45.47 -53.93 -19.22
C PHE A 5 -44.28 -54.75 -18.66
N SER A 6 -43.05 -54.25 -18.44
CA SER A 6 -42.35 -52.98 -18.65
C SER A 6 -40.90 -53.14 -18.12
N LEU A 7 -40.03 -52.18 -18.48
CA LEU A 7 -38.78 -51.72 -17.81
C LEU A 7 -37.54 -51.78 -18.70
N HIS A 8 -37.48 -50.86 -19.67
CA HIS A 8 -36.21 -50.34 -20.12
C HIS A 8 -35.78 -49.22 -19.16
N LEU A 9 -34.63 -49.39 -18.51
CA LEU A 9 -33.93 -48.32 -17.80
C LEU A 9 -33.58 -47.23 -18.82
N GLN A 10 -34.26 -46.09 -18.75
CA GLN A 10 -33.77 -44.85 -19.36
C GLN A 10 -32.78 -44.23 -18.37
N THR A 11 -31.52 -44.16 -18.79
CA THR A 11 -30.47 -43.37 -18.15
C THR A 11 -30.81 -41.89 -18.31
N ASP A 12 -31.36 -41.28 -17.26
CA ASP A 12 -31.48 -39.83 -17.16
C ASP A 12 -30.08 -39.20 -17.03
N ILE A 13 -29.64 -38.54 -18.10
CA ILE A 13 -28.49 -37.64 -18.06
C ILE A 13 -29.05 -36.31 -17.51
N PRO A 14 -28.58 -35.80 -16.35
CA PRO A 14 -29.04 -34.52 -15.86
C PRO A 14 -28.44 -33.43 -16.75
N THR A 15 -29.28 -32.82 -17.59
CA THR A 15 -29.02 -31.57 -18.27
C THR A 15 -28.70 -30.53 -17.20
N THR A 16 -27.42 -30.22 -17.02
CA THR A 16 -26.97 -29.12 -16.17
C THR A 16 -27.52 -27.82 -16.74
N HIS A 17 -28.64 -27.36 -16.18
CA HIS A 17 -29.15 -26.02 -16.39
C HIS A 17 -28.10 -25.03 -15.87
N PHE A 18 -27.29 -24.50 -16.78
CA PHE A 18 -26.52 -23.30 -16.51
C PHE A 18 -27.52 -22.18 -16.22
N HIS A 19 -27.61 -21.78 -14.95
CA HIS A 19 -28.22 -20.51 -14.59
C HIS A 19 -27.48 -19.40 -15.32
N ARG A 20 -28.07 -18.94 -16.42
CA ARG A 20 -27.72 -17.70 -17.12
C ARG A 20 -28.01 -16.57 -16.14
N GLY A 21 -27.03 -16.24 -15.32
CA GLY A 21 -27.04 -15.06 -14.47
C GLY A 21 -27.45 -13.85 -15.30
N SER A 22 -28.29 -13.00 -14.73
CA SER A 22 -28.81 -11.78 -15.34
C SER A 22 -27.68 -10.99 -16.01
N ALA A 23 -27.76 -10.86 -17.34
CA ALA A 23 -26.78 -10.18 -18.18
C ALA A 23 -26.82 -8.65 -18.05
N SER A 24 -27.13 -8.10 -16.87
CA SER A 24 -27.16 -6.65 -16.62
C SER A 24 -26.10 -6.16 -15.63
N GLU A 25 -25.34 -7.03 -14.97
CA GLU A 25 -24.20 -6.63 -14.12
C GLU A 25 -22.85 -6.56 -14.87
N GLY A 26 -22.83 -6.99 -16.15
CA GLY A 26 -21.60 -7.38 -16.84
C GLY A 26 -20.90 -6.35 -17.73
N ARG A 27 -21.20 -5.04 -17.66
CA ARG A 27 -20.48 -4.01 -18.44
C ARG A 27 -20.30 -2.69 -17.69
N ALA A 28 -20.06 -2.72 -16.39
CA ALA A 28 -19.43 -1.56 -15.76
C ALA A 28 -18.01 -1.44 -16.35
N VAL A 29 -17.74 -0.40 -17.14
CA VAL A 29 -16.39 -0.11 -17.64
C VAL A 29 -15.50 -0.01 -16.41
N LEU A 30 -14.56 -0.95 -16.28
CA LEU A 30 -13.61 -0.94 -15.18
C LEU A 30 -12.70 0.27 -15.37
N THR A 31 -12.77 1.22 -14.45
CA THR A 31 -11.95 2.44 -14.50
C THR A 31 -10.96 2.47 -13.36
N SER A 32 -9.94 3.33 -13.48
CA SER A 32 -9.03 3.63 -12.36
C SER A 32 -9.79 4.13 -11.13
N LYS A 33 -10.94 4.81 -11.31
CA LYS A 33 -11.80 5.24 -10.21
C LYS A 33 -12.36 4.04 -9.44
N THR A 34 -12.85 3.01 -10.15
CA THR A 34 -13.38 1.78 -9.54
C THR A 34 -12.37 1.12 -8.60
N VAL A 35 -11.10 1.02 -9.03
CA VAL A 35 -10.02 0.44 -8.22
C VAL A 35 -9.70 1.32 -7.01
N LYS A 36 -9.63 2.65 -7.20
CA LYS A 36 -9.36 3.61 -6.11
C LYS A 36 -10.47 3.61 -5.05
N ASP A 37 -11.73 3.57 -5.47
CA ASP A 37 -12.88 3.49 -4.56
C ASP A 37 -12.85 2.17 -3.77
N PHE A 38 -12.49 1.06 -4.42
CA PHE A 38 -12.31 -0.22 -3.73
C PHE A 38 -11.18 -0.17 -2.70
N MET A 39 -10.05 0.46 -3.00
CA MET A 39 -8.97 0.66 -2.03
C MET A 39 -9.43 1.48 -0.81
N LEU A 40 -10.24 2.52 -1.03
CA LEU A 40 -10.81 3.32 0.04
C LEU A 40 -11.77 2.49 0.91
N GLN A 41 -12.64 1.69 0.30
CA GLN A 41 -13.50 0.75 1.04
C GLN A 41 -12.67 -0.24 1.86
N LYS A 42 -11.59 -0.78 1.27
CA LYS A 42 -10.69 -1.70 1.97
C LYS A 42 -9.98 -1.00 3.12
N LEU A 43 -9.50 0.23 2.94
CA LEU A 43 -8.90 1.04 4.01
C LEU A 43 -9.86 1.25 5.17
N ASN A 44 -11.10 1.64 4.89
CA ASN A 44 -12.12 1.83 5.92
C ASN A 44 -12.38 0.54 6.70
N SER A 45 -12.35 -0.63 6.03
CA SER A 45 -12.51 -1.94 6.69
C SER A 45 -11.36 -2.33 7.62
N LEU A 46 -10.19 -1.69 7.51
CA LEU A 46 -9.07 -1.91 8.43
C LEU A 46 -9.29 -1.22 9.78
N ASP A 47 -10.23 -0.29 9.87
CA ASP A 47 -10.59 0.46 11.10
C ASP A 47 -9.36 0.93 11.89
N ILE A 48 -8.40 1.58 11.22
CA ILE A 48 -7.11 1.95 11.82
C ILE A 48 -7.33 2.81 13.06
N LYS A 49 -8.24 3.79 12.99
CA LYS A 49 -8.55 4.68 14.12
C LYS A 49 -9.27 3.96 15.26
N GLY A 50 -10.19 3.04 14.95
CA GLY A 50 -10.88 2.25 15.96
C GLY A 50 -9.98 1.23 16.66
N ASN A 51 -8.98 0.68 15.97
CA ASN A 51 -7.96 -0.16 16.58
C ASN A 51 -7.00 0.69 17.44
N ALA A 52 -6.54 1.83 16.93
CA ALA A 52 -5.65 2.74 17.66
C ALA A 52 -6.30 3.37 18.90
N SER A 53 -7.62 3.54 18.93
CA SER A 53 -8.32 4.05 20.11
C SER A 53 -8.43 3.01 21.24
N LYS A 54 -8.38 1.72 20.90
CA LYS A 54 -8.48 0.59 21.84
C LYS A 54 -7.11 0.13 22.33
N ASP A 55 -6.08 0.25 21.50
CA ASP A 55 -4.73 -0.23 21.78
C ASP A 55 -3.66 0.86 21.53
N PRO A 56 -3.07 1.43 22.61
CA PRO A 56 -1.98 2.40 22.51
C PRO A 56 -0.73 1.85 21.81
N ALA A 57 -0.44 0.54 21.93
CA ALA A 57 0.70 -0.08 21.26
C ALA A 57 0.46 -0.10 19.75
N TYR A 58 -0.74 -0.49 19.31
CA TYR A 58 -1.15 -0.40 17.91
C TYR A 58 -1.06 1.04 17.38
N ALA A 59 -1.51 2.03 18.16
CA ALA A 59 -1.42 3.44 17.77
C ALA A 59 0.04 3.88 17.55
N ARG A 60 0.94 3.54 18.49
CA ARG A 60 2.37 3.85 18.40
C ARG A 60 3.04 3.15 17.21
N GLN A 61 2.81 1.85 17.05
CA GLN A 61 3.35 1.06 15.93
C GLN A 61 2.83 1.57 14.59
N THR A 62 1.58 2.02 14.52
CA THR A 62 1.01 2.67 13.33
C THR A 62 1.79 3.94 12.99
N CYS A 63 1.99 4.85 13.95
CA CYS A 63 2.75 6.08 13.70
C CYS A 63 4.17 5.79 13.23
N GLU A 64 4.87 4.87 13.91
CA GLU A 64 6.23 4.47 13.58
C GLU A 64 6.31 3.86 12.16
N ALA A 65 5.43 2.92 11.84
CA ALA A 65 5.43 2.26 10.54
C ALA A 65 5.13 3.22 9.38
N ILE A 66 4.27 4.22 9.59
CA ILE A 66 3.95 5.22 8.57
C ILE A 66 5.16 6.11 8.28
N LEU A 67 5.85 6.62 9.29
CA LEU A 67 7.05 7.43 9.07
C LEU A 67 8.19 6.59 8.49
N ALA A 68 8.37 5.35 8.96
CA ALA A 68 9.38 4.45 8.41
C ALA A 68 9.13 4.10 6.93
N ALA A 69 7.86 4.00 6.51
CA ALA A 69 7.50 3.85 5.10
C ALA A 69 7.81 5.11 4.28
N VAL A 70 7.54 6.30 4.81
CA VAL A 70 7.90 7.58 4.16
C VAL A 70 9.42 7.67 3.96
N TYR A 71 10.20 7.32 4.99
CA TYR A 71 11.65 7.20 4.92
C TYR A 71 12.07 6.24 3.80
N SER A 72 11.48 5.04 3.77
CA SER A 72 11.89 3.96 2.86
C SER A 72 11.61 4.30 1.40
N ASN A 73 10.42 4.84 1.10
CA ASN A 73 10.05 5.25 -0.25
C ASN A 73 11.00 6.32 -0.79
N ASN A 74 11.29 7.35 0.02
CA ASN A 74 12.21 8.41 -0.38
C ASN A 74 13.66 7.93 -0.52
N LYS A 75 14.13 7.09 0.41
CA LYS A 75 15.45 6.46 0.37
C LYS A 75 15.63 5.73 -0.95
N ASP A 76 14.71 4.84 -1.30
CA ASP A 76 14.83 4.00 -2.50
C ASP A 76 14.79 4.84 -3.78
N GLN A 77 13.89 5.83 -3.84
CA GLN A 77 13.77 6.72 -5.00
C GLN A 77 15.03 7.58 -5.20
N CYS A 78 15.51 8.24 -4.15
CA CYS A 78 16.68 9.12 -4.24
C CYS A 78 17.96 8.31 -4.48
N CYS A 79 18.16 7.19 -3.79
CA CYS A 79 19.32 6.32 -4.02
C CYS A 79 19.37 5.82 -5.46
N LYS A 80 18.23 5.42 -6.05
CA LYS A 80 18.18 5.00 -7.47
C LYS A 80 18.70 6.10 -8.41
N LEU A 81 18.30 7.35 -8.18
CA LEU A 81 18.73 8.49 -8.98
C LEU A 81 20.22 8.84 -8.76
N LEU A 82 20.68 8.88 -7.52
CA LEU A 82 22.08 9.16 -7.19
C LEU A 82 23.03 8.10 -7.76
N ILE A 83 22.66 6.82 -7.63
CA ILE A 83 23.41 5.71 -8.23
C ILE A 83 23.46 5.83 -9.75
N SER A 84 22.35 6.19 -10.40
CA SER A 84 22.32 6.38 -11.86
C SER A 84 23.24 7.50 -12.35
N LYS A 85 23.58 8.44 -11.45
CA LYS A 85 24.51 9.56 -11.70
C LYS A 85 25.94 9.27 -11.20
N GLY A 86 26.22 8.07 -10.66
CA GLY A 86 27.54 7.71 -10.13
C GLY A 86 27.90 8.41 -8.81
N ILE A 87 26.92 8.90 -8.06
CA ILE A 87 27.12 9.68 -6.84
C ILE A 87 26.97 8.79 -5.61
N SER A 88 27.87 8.98 -4.64
CA SER A 88 27.83 8.26 -3.38
C SER A 88 26.53 8.55 -2.62
N ILE A 89 25.81 7.49 -2.26
CA ILE A 89 24.57 7.57 -1.47
C ILE A 89 24.82 7.80 0.02
N THR A 90 26.05 7.58 0.51
CA THR A 90 26.35 7.56 1.95
C THR A 90 26.02 8.88 2.66
N PRO A 91 26.38 10.07 2.14
CA PRO A 91 26.02 11.34 2.79
C PRO A 91 24.51 11.54 2.89
N PHE A 92 23.78 11.22 1.81
CA PHE A 92 22.33 11.25 1.79
C PHE A 92 21.73 10.32 2.86
N LEU A 93 22.19 9.06 2.91
CA LEU A 93 21.71 8.07 3.89
C LEU A 93 21.93 8.52 5.34
N LYS A 94 23.05 9.19 5.64
CA LYS A 94 23.31 9.76 6.97
C LYS A 94 22.27 10.82 7.33
N GLU A 95 22.04 11.79 6.45
CA GLU A 95 21.15 12.92 6.74
C GLU A 95 19.68 12.50 6.86
N ILE A 96 19.21 11.57 6.02
CA ILE A 96 17.85 11.02 6.19
C ILE A 96 17.73 10.11 7.41
N GLY A 97 18.82 9.45 7.82
CA GLY A 97 18.89 8.65 9.04
C GLY A 97 18.75 9.52 10.28
N GLU A 98 19.50 10.63 10.35
CA GLU A 98 19.38 11.63 11.41
C GLU A 98 17.97 12.24 11.45
N ALA A 99 17.39 12.58 10.30
CA ALA A 99 16.01 13.06 10.24
C ALA A 99 15.01 12.03 10.80
N ALA A 100 15.18 10.75 10.48
CA ALA A 100 14.34 9.68 11.00
C ALA A 100 14.49 9.47 12.52
N GLN A 101 15.73 9.57 13.03
CA GLN A 101 16.00 9.52 14.46
C GLN A 101 15.36 10.72 15.19
N ASN A 102 15.49 11.92 14.65
CA ASN A 102 14.89 13.15 15.18
C ASN A 102 13.35 13.12 15.14
N ALA A 103 12.77 12.38 14.19
CA ALA A 103 11.33 12.12 14.14
C ALA A 103 10.85 11.12 15.21
N GLY A 104 11.76 10.58 16.03
CA GLY A 104 11.46 9.67 17.13
C GLY A 104 11.32 8.20 16.70
N LEU A 105 11.78 7.83 15.50
CA LEU A 105 11.72 6.44 15.06
C LEU A 105 12.75 5.56 15.81
N PRO A 106 12.37 4.37 16.27
CA PRO A 106 13.34 3.39 16.76
C PRO A 106 14.14 2.80 15.59
N GLY A 107 15.38 2.40 15.84
CA GLY A 107 16.25 1.85 14.81
C GLY A 107 17.67 1.59 15.29
N GLU A 108 18.56 1.31 14.34
CA GLU A 108 19.95 0.94 14.60
C GLU A 108 20.92 1.85 13.86
N MET A 109 22.07 2.11 14.48
CA MET A 109 23.20 2.80 13.87
C MET A 109 24.19 1.76 13.34
N LYS A 110 24.51 1.80 12.05
CA LYS A 110 25.56 0.96 11.42
C LYS A 110 26.45 1.84 10.56
N ASN A 111 27.76 1.77 10.79
CA ASN A 111 28.77 2.56 10.05
C ASN A 111 28.47 4.07 10.01
N GLY A 112 27.92 4.61 11.10
CA GLY A 112 27.53 6.03 11.20
C GLY A 112 26.30 6.41 10.38
N VAL A 113 25.48 5.44 9.97
CA VAL A 113 24.16 5.65 9.33
C VAL A 113 23.08 5.06 10.22
N PHE A 114 22.14 5.90 10.66
CA PHE A 114 20.94 5.44 11.37
C PHE A 114 19.91 4.91 10.37
N THR A 115 19.34 3.73 10.66
CA THR A 115 18.25 3.14 9.87
C THR A 115 17.07 2.80 10.78
N PRO A 116 15.86 3.31 10.52
CA PRO A 116 14.66 2.94 11.27
C PRO A 116 14.40 1.43 11.22
N GLY A 117 14.05 0.83 12.36
CA GLY A 117 13.78 -0.62 12.45
C GLY A 117 12.56 -1.05 11.64
N GLY A 118 11.58 -0.15 11.48
CA GLY A 118 10.41 -0.36 10.63
C GLY A 118 10.62 -0.02 9.15
N ALA A 119 11.87 0.26 8.72
CA ALA A 119 12.14 0.59 7.32
C ALA A 119 11.72 -0.58 6.42
N GLY A 120 10.93 -0.27 5.40
CA GLY A 120 10.36 -1.25 4.48
C GLY A 120 9.01 -0.82 3.94
N ALA A 121 8.18 -1.82 3.64
CA ALA A 121 6.87 -1.62 3.05
C ALA A 121 5.86 -1.12 4.09
N ASN A 122 4.98 -0.21 3.68
CA ASN A 122 3.91 0.29 4.53
C ASN A 122 2.88 -0.82 4.83
N PRO A 123 2.60 -1.14 6.11
CA PRO A 123 1.75 -2.27 6.50
C PRO A 123 0.28 -2.11 6.08
N PHE A 124 -0.16 -0.90 5.74
CA PHE A 124 -1.52 -0.64 5.26
C PHE A 124 -1.59 -0.54 3.73
N VAL A 125 -0.54 -0.08 3.06
CA VAL A 125 -0.54 0.00 1.59
C VAL A 125 -0.44 -1.39 0.96
N VAL A 126 0.39 -2.28 1.52
CA VAL A 126 0.56 -3.66 1.02
C VAL A 126 -0.78 -4.41 0.91
N PRO A 127 -1.61 -4.53 1.97
CA PRO A 127 -2.89 -5.23 1.87
C PRO A 127 -3.91 -4.53 0.95
N LEU A 128 -3.85 -3.20 0.82
CA LEU A 128 -4.68 -2.44 -0.12
C LEU A 128 -4.36 -2.82 -1.57
N ILE A 129 -3.06 -2.83 -1.91
CA ILE A 129 -2.58 -3.17 -3.24
C ILE A 129 -2.83 -4.64 -3.54
N ALA A 130 -2.52 -5.55 -2.61
CA ALA A 130 -2.73 -6.98 -2.79
C ALA A 130 -4.22 -7.31 -3.01
N ALA A 131 -5.12 -6.74 -2.20
CA ALA A 131 -6.56 -6.95 -2.37
C ALA A 131 -7.05 -6.41 -3.73
N ALA A 132 -6.55 -5.25 -4.15
CA ALA A 132 -6.94 -4.64 -5.42
C ALA A 132 -6.38 -5.41 -6.63
N SER A 133 -5.15 -5.93 -6.54
CA SER A 133 -4.54 -6.72 -7.62
C SER A 133 -5.21 -8.09 -7.78
N ILE A 134 -5.64 -8.71 -6.68
CA ILE A 134 -6.42 -9.96 -6.72
C ILE A 134 -7.80 -9.70 -7.34
N LYS A 135 -8.46 -8.60 -6.97
CA LYS A 135 -9.82 -8.28 -7.45
C LYS A 135 -9.85 -7.76 -8.89
N TYR A 136 -8.84 -7.01 -9.30
CA TYR A 136 -8.78 -6.33 -10.61
C TYR A 136 -7.46 -6.60 -11.33
N PRO A 137 -7.09 -7.87 -11.60
CA PRO A 137 -5.76 -8.22 -12.11
C PRO A 137 -5.38 -7.48 -13.40
N HIS A 138 -6.34 -7.26 -14.30
CA HIS A 138 -6.13 -6.54 -15.57
C HIS A 138 -5.68 -5.09 -15.38
N MET A 139 -6.01 -4.46 -14.25
CA MET A 139 -5.59 -3.09 -13.93
C MET A 139 -4.17 -3.02 -13.35
N PHE A 140 -3.57 -4.17 -13.03
CA PHE A 140 -2.24 -4.27 -12.43
C PHE A 140 -1.21 -4.91 -13.37
N ILE A 141 -1.50 -5.06 -14.66
CA ILE A 141 -0.51 -5.55 -15.64
C ILE A 141 0.52 -4.46 -15.95
N ASN A 142 0.05 -3.22 -16.14
CA ASN A 142 0.91 -2.10 -16.53
C ASN A 142 1.64 -1.51 -15.31
N HIS A 143 2.97 -1.39 -15.41
CA HIS A 143 3.80 -0.84 -14.34
C HIS A 143 3.40 0.58 -13.91
N ASN A 144 3.10 1.48 -14.86
CA ASN A 144 2.69 2.85 -14.53
C ASN A 144 1.35 2.90 -13.80
N GLN A 145 0.43 1.98 -14.13
CA GLN A 145 -0.82 1.83 -13.37
C GLN A 145 -0.56 1.33 -11.95
N GLN A 146 0.30 0.32 -11.77
CA GLN A 146 0.69 -0.16 -10.44
C GLN A 146 1.29 0.96 -9.59
N VAL A 147 2.22 1.76 -10.16
CA VAL A 147 2.83 2.92 -9.49
C VAL A 147 1.76 3.96 -9.12
N SER A 148 0.83 4.26 -10.03
CA SER A 148 -0.27 5.21 -9.77
C SER A 148 -1.19 4.74 -8.64
N PHE A 149 -1.50 3.44 -8.60
CA PHE A 149 -2.32 2.86 -7.54
C PHE A 149 -1.59 2.82 -6.19
N LYS A 150 -0.29 2.49 -6.18
CA LYS A 150 0.54 2.58 -4.97
C LYS A 150 0.54 4.00 -4.39
N ALA A 151 0.81 5.01 -5.23
CA ALA A 151 0.80 6.41 -4.81
C ALA A 151 -0.57 6.86 -4.28
N HIS A 152 -1.66 6.39 -4.88
CA HIS A 152 -3.00 6.65 -4.37
C HIS A 152 -3.22 6.01 -2.99
N ALA A 153 -2.87 4.73 -2.83
CA ALA A 153 -2.99 4.00 -1.57
C ALA A 153 -2.19 4.67 -0.45
N GLU A 154 -0.94 5.08 -0.72
CA GLU A 154 -0.10 5.85 0.21
C GLU A 154 -0.79 7.15 0.65
N LYS A 155 -1.34 7.92 -0.31
CA LYS A 155 -2.03 9.18 -0.02
C LYS A 155 -3.25 9.00 0.88
N ILE A 156 -4.10 8.00 0.61
CA ILE A 156 -5.31 7.79 1.42
C ILE A 156 -4.96 7.25 2.82
N VAL A 157 -3.94 6.39 2.93
CA VAL A 157 -3.44 5.89 4.22
C VAL A 157 -2.88 7.04 5.05
N MET A 158 -2.01 7.89 4.48
CA MET A 158 -1.45 9.05 5.18
C MET A 158 -2.56 9.96 5.72
N LYS A 159 -3.60 10.23 4.92
CA LYS A 159 -4.73 11.05 5.37
C LYS A 159 -5.48 10.40 6.54
N GLU A 160 -5.70 9.09 6.49
CA GLU A 160 -6.44 8.36 7.52
C GLU A 160 -5.70 8.31 8.85
N VAL A 161 -4.37 8.23 8.83
CA VAL A 161 -3.53 8.09 10.04
C VAL A 161 -3.07 9.43 10.63
N THR A 162 -3.12 10.55 9.89
CA THR A 162 -2.69 11.87 10.39
C THR A 162 -3.23 12.23 11.78
N PRO A 163 -4.52 12.01 12.12
CA PRO A 163 -5.03 12.34 13.45
C PRO A 163 -4.34 11.61 14.62
N LEU A 164 -3.67 10.47 14.36
CA LEU A 164 -2.93 9.72 15.37
C LEU A 164 -1.66 10.46 15.82
N PHE A 165 -1.12 11.33 14.97
CA PHE A 165 0.10 12.11 15.24
C PHE A 165 -0.16 13.33 16.13
N ASN A 166 -1.41 13.83 16.15
CA ASN A 166 -1.78 15.01 16.96
C ASN A 166 -1.65 14.79 18.48
N LYS A 167 -1.50 13.54 18.92
CA LYS A 167 -1.39 13.17 20.34
C LYS A 167 0.04 13.03 20.85
N GLY A 168 1.05 13.17 19.99
CA GLY A 168 2.45 12.91 20.33
C GLY A 168 3.41 14.00 19.83
N THR A 169 4.70 13.76 20.01
CA THR A 169 5.80 14.64 19.57
C THR A 169 6.32 14.30 18.17
N MET A 170 5.85 13.20 17.57
CA MET A 170 6.24 12.79 16.23
C MET A 170 5.70 13.77 15.17
N PRO A 171 6.47 14.09 14.12
CA PRO A 171 5.96 14.88 13.00
C PRO A 171 4.85 14.13 12.29
N THR A 172 3.90 14.87 11.72
CA THR A 172 2.90 14.25 10.82
C THR A 172 3.58 13.62 9.61
N PRO A 173 2.96 12.62 8.95
CA PRO A 173 3.54 11.98 7.76
C PRO A 173 3.89 12.98 6.65
N GLN A 174 3.07 14.02 6.48
CA GLN A 174 3.31 15.07 5.49
C GLN A 174 4.50 15.96 5.85
N GLN A 175 4.63 16.37 7.12
CA GLN A 175 5.79 17.16 7.57
C GLN A 175 7.08 16.36 7.39
N PHE A 176 7.07 15.09 7.81
CA PHE A 176 8.24 14.24 7.67
C PHE A 176 8.59 13.97 6.20
N GLN A 177 7.59 13.75 5.34
CA GLN A 177 7.80 13.63 3.90
C GLN A 177 8.51 14.86 3.33
N LEU A 178 8.04 16.06 3.66
CA LEU A 178 8.67 17.32 3.21
C LEU A 178 10.12 17.44 3.72
N THR A 179 10.39 17.07 4.97
CA THR A 179 11.75 17.05 5.51
C THR A 179 12.68 16.15 4.68
N ILE A 180 12.25 14.93 4.40
CA ILE A 180 13.06 13.97 3.63
C ILE A 180 13.19 14.40 2.17
N GLU A 181 12.14 14.93 1.55
CA GLU A 181 12.17 15.45 0.17
C GLU A 181 13.14 16.64 0.04
N ASN A 182 13.17 17.54 1.02
CA ASN A 182 14.12 18.66 1.03
C ASN A 182 15.57 18.17 1.10
N ILE A 183 15.84 17.15 1.94
CA ILE A 183 17.16 16.50 1.99
C ILE A 183 17.47 15.86 0.64
N ALA A 184 16.55 15.08 0.06
CA ALA A 184 16.76 14.45 -1.23
C ALA A 184 17.07 15.48 -2.35
N ASN A 185 16.30 16.56 -2.42
CA ASN A 185 16.49 17.63 -3.40
C ASN A 185 17.86 18.30 -3.29
N LYS A 186 18.36 18.54 -2.07
CA LYS A 186 19.73 19.04 -1.84
C LYS A 186 20.77 18.15 -2.51
N TYR A 187 20.66 16.82 -2.41
CA TYR A 187 21.60 15.91 -3.05
C TYR A 187 21.39 15.78 -4.55
N LEU A 188 20.15 15.85 -5.05
CA LEU A 188 19.86 15.74 -6.48
C LEU A 188 20.22 17.00 -7.27
N GLN A 189 20.14 18.18 -6.66
CA GLN A 189 20.55 19.44 -7.30
C GLN A 189 22.07 19.55 -7.40
N ASN A 190 22.80 19.16 -6.34
CA ASN A 190 24.27 19.11 -6.34
C ASN A 190 24.86 18.00 -7.22
N ALA A 191 23.99 17.18 -7.81
CA ALA A 191 24.27 16.04 -8.66
C ALA A 191 24.05 16.32 -10.16
N SER A 192 23.78 17.57 -10.53
CA SER A 192 23.48 18.00 -11.91
C SER A 192 24.69 18.65 -12.57
#